data_AF-A0A0D3A0P4-F1
#
_entry.id   AF-A0A0D3A0P4-F1
#
_cell.length_a   1.000
_cell.length_b   1.000
_cell.length_c   1.000
_cell.angle_alpha   90.00
_cell.angle_beta   90.00
_cell.angle_gamma   90.00
#
_symmetry.space_group_name_H-M   'P 1'
#
loop_
_entity.id
_entity.type
_entity.pdbx_description
1 polymer ?
#
loop_
_entity_poly.entity_id
_entity_poly.type
_entity_poly.pdbx_seq_one_letter_code
_entity_poly.pdbx_strand_id
1 'polypeptide(L)'
;VTFLTTSSTHNNIIRRATAGGAAALPLSFVPLDDGFEEGHPSNDSSPEYFAKFEENVSRSLSQLISSMKPKPNAVVYDSCTPWILDVCRKYPGVAAASFFTQCSTVNAIYIHFLRG
;
A
#
# COMPACT_ATOMS: atom_id res chain seq x y z
N VAL A 1 0.41 -3.51 14.82
CA VAL A 1 -0.12 -3.01 13.53
C VAL A 1 1.01 -3.15 12.52
N THR A 2 0.82 -3.78 11.36
CA THR A 2 1.89 -3.92 10.37
C THR A 2 1.72 -2.82 9.33
N PHE A 3 2.75 -2.00 9.15
CA PHE A 3 2.73 -0.89 8.20
C PHE A 3 3.48 -1.33 6.93
N LEU A 4 2.75 -1.44 5.83
CA LEU A 4 3.30 -1.88 4.55
C LEU A 4 3.81 -0.67 3.78
N THR A 5 5.05 -0.73 3.32
CA THR A 5 5.70 0.38 2.61
C THR A 5 6.54 -0.18 1.47
N THR A 6 6.72 0.59 0.39
CA THR A 6 7.72 0.27 -0.62
C THR A 6 9.13 0.20 0.01
N SER A 7 10.04 -0.55 -0.60
CA SER A 7 11.40 -0.77 -0.07
C SER A 7 12.18 0.54 0.15
N SER A 8 12.04 1.52 -0.74
CA SER A 8 12.69 2.83 -0.63
C SER A 8 12.14 3.68 0.53
N THR A 9 10.83 3.60 0.75
CA THR A 9 10.13 4.26 1.87
C THR A 9 10.45 3.57 3.20
N HIS A 10 10.55 2.24 3.19
CA HIS A 10 10.92 1.41 4.34
C HIS A 10 12.26 1.83 4.94
N ASN A 11 13.30 1.90 4.10
CA ASN A 11 14.66 2.23 4.53
C ASN A 11 14.75 3.64 5.16
N ASN A 12 14.02 4.60 4.59
CA ASN A 12 13.97 5.97 5.14
C ASN A 12 13.23 6.05 6.48
N ILE A 13 12.11 5.34 6.63
CA ILE A 13 11.33 5.36 7.87
C ILE A 13 12.11 4.71 9.02
N ILE A 14 12.70 3.53 8.78
CA ILE A 14 13.52 2.85 9.80
C ILE A 14 14.68 3.75 10.22
N ARG A 15 15.44 4.30 9.27
CA ARG A 15 16.57 5.19 9.57
C ARG A 15 16.17 6.39 10.46
N ARG A 16 15.01 7.00 10.19
CA ARG A 16 14.50 8.13 10.99
C ARG A 16 13.98 7.70 12.37
N ALA A 17 13.32 6.55 12.46
CA ALA A 17 12.82 6.00 13.72
C ALA A 17 13.97 5.66 14.68
N THR A 18 15.06 5.06 14.17
CA THR A 18 16.23 4.71 14.99
C THR A 18 17.01 5.95 15.45
N ALA A 19 17.12 6.97 14.61
CA ALA A 19 17.79 8.23 14.96
C ALA A 19 17.02 9.07 16.01
N GLY A 20 15.71 8.89 16.12
CA GLY A 20 14.84 9.62 17.04
C GLY A 20 14.70 9.01 18.44
N GLY A 21 15.40 7.91 18.75
CA GLY A 21 15.34 7.27 20.07
C GLY A 21 13.99 6.62 20.41
N ALA A 22 13.17 6.30 19.41
CA ALA A 22 11.88 5.67 19.63
C ALA A 22 12.06 4.25 20.18
N ALA A 23 11.65 4.04 21.44
CA ALA A 23 11.42 2.72 22.00
C ALA A 23 10.45 1.96 21.07
N ALA A 24 10.81 0.73 20.73
CA ALA A 24 10.23 -0.09 19.67
C ALA A 24 8.71 0.10 19.50
N LEU A 25 8.32 0.87 18.49
CA LEU A 25 6.93 0.92 18.05
C LEU A 25 6.50 -0.52 17.69
N PRO A 26 5.28 -0.98 18.03
CA PRO A 26 4.74 -2.28 17.61
C PRO A 26 4.35 -2.28 16.12
N LEU A 27 5.23 -1.71 15.30
CA LEU A 27 5.15 -1.53 13.86
C LEU A 27 6.25 -2.37 13.24
N SER A 28 5.84 -3.41 12.52
CA SER A 28 6.71 -4.10 11.57
C SER A 28 6.55 -3.44 10.21
N PHE A 29 7.69 -3.17 9.57
CA PHE A 29 7.72 -2.70 8.20
C PHE A 29 8.09 -3.89 7.32
N VAL A 30 7.37 -4.05 6.21
CA VAL A 30 7.62 -5.14 5.26
C VAL A 30 7.64 -4.54 3.85
N PRO A 31 8.70 -4.78 3.05
CA PRO A 31 8.74 -4.36 1.67
C PRO A 31 7.75 -5.17 0.82
N LEU A 32 7.11 -4.51 -0.13
CA LEU A 32 6.37 -5.15 -1.23
C LEU A 32 7.12 -4.89 -2.53
N ASP A 33 7.25 -5.93 -3.34
CA ASP A 33 7.76 -5.81 -4.71
C ASP A 33 6.69 -5.18 -5.60
N ASP A 34 7.02 -4.03 -6.17
CA ASP A 34 6.20 -3.23 -7.07
C ASP A 34 6.63 -3.40 -8.55
N GLY A 35 7.63 -4.24 -8.81
CA GLY A 35 8.16 -4.53 -10.14
C GLY A 35 9.19 -3.53 -10.65
N PHE A 36 9.67 -2.60 -9.83
CA PHE A 36 10.62 -1.57 -10.23
C PHE A 36 11.93 -1.64 -9.43
N GLU A 37 13.03 -1.35 -10.13
CA GLU A 37 14.35 -1.25 -9.52
C GLU A 37 14.52 0.09 -8.78
N GLU A 38 15.44 0.10 -7.82
CA GLU A 38 15.81 1.33 -7.12
C GLU A 38 16.35 2.37 -8.13
N GLY A 39 15.78 3.57 -8.10
CA GLY A 39 16.13 4.65 -9.03
C GLY A 39 15.21 4.81 -10.24
N HIS A 40 14.14 4.00 -10.36
CA HIS A 40 13.07 4.28 -11.33
C HIS A 40 12.56 5.72 -11.18
N PRO A 41 12.32 6.47 -12.28
CA PRO A 41 11.81 7.83 -12.22
C PRO A 41 10.53 7.92 -11.37
N SER A 42 10.51 8.83 -10.40
CA SER A 42 9.38 9.03 -9.48
C SER A 42 8.23 9.82 -10.11
N ASN A 43 8.44 10.36 -11.31
CA ASN A 43 7.47 11.14 -12.06
C ASN A 43 6.90 10.38 -13.27
N ASP A 44 7.17 9.08 -13.38
CA ASP A 44 6.54 8.26 -14.39
C ASP A 44 5.04 8.11 -14.07
N SER A 45 4.22 8.64 -14.96
CA SER A 45 2.76 8.55 -14.89
C SER A 45 2.20 7.86 -16.13
N SER A 46 2.99 7.03 -16.79
CA SER A 46 2.56 6.27 -17.96
C SER A 46 1.52 5.20 -17.58
N PRO A 47 0.58 4.86 -18.48
CA PRO A 47 -0.33 3.73 -18.26
C PRO A 47 0.41 2.42 -17.99
N GLU A 48 1.55 2.19 -18.65
CA GLU A 48 2.39 1.01 -18.48
C GLU A 48 2.96 0.92 -17.07
N TYR A 49 3.39 2.06 -16.50
CA TYR A 49 3.82 2.15 -15.12
C TYR A 49 2.71 1.69 -14.17
N PHE A 50 1.50 2.23 -14.30
CA PHE A 50 0.38 1.88 -13.42
C PHE A 50 -0.05 0.42 -13.57
N ALA A 51 -0.09 -0.11 -14.80
CA ALA A 51 -0.44 -1.50 -15.04
C ALA A 51 0.56 -2.47 -14.39
N LYS A 52 1.86 -2.18 -14.54
CA LYS A 52 2.93 -2.97 -13.93
C LYS A 52 2.89 -2.86 -12.40
N PHE A 53 2.67 -1.66 -11.87
CA PHE A 53 2.54 -1.43 -10.43
C PHE A 53 1.36 -2.23 -9.84
N GLU A 54 0.18 -2.13 -10.46
CA GLU A 54 -1.01 -2.87 -10.05
C GLU A 54 -0.77 -4.39 -10.05
N GLU A 55 -0.17 -4.93 -11.11
CA GLU A 55 0.10 -6.37 -11.23
C GLU A 55 1.05 -6.87 -10.14
N ASN A 56 2.19 -6.21 -9.97
CA ASN A 56 3.24 -6.65 -9.05
C ASN A 56 2.83 -6.47 -7.59
N VAL A 57 2.27 -5.31 -7.23
CA VAL A 57 1.78 -5.08 -5.86
C VAL A 57 0.67 -6.06 -5.50
N SER A 58 -0.26 -6.34 -6.42
CA SER A 58 -1.32 -7.33 -6.19
C SER A 58 -0.77 -8.72 -5.91
N ARG A 59 0.24 -9.15 -6.68
CA ARG A 59 0.91 -10.45 -6.51
C ARG A 59 1.64 -10.51 -5.17
N SER A 60 2.47 -9.51 -4.87
CA SER A 60 3.27 -9.41 -3.66
C SER A 60 2.42 -9.35 -2.39
N LEU A 61 1.36 -8.53 -2.40
CA LEU A 61 0.44 -8.43 -1.27
C LEU A 61 -0.31 -9.75 -1.03
N SER A 62 -0.76 -10.40 -2.10
CA SER A 62 -1.41 -11.72 -2.02
C SER A 62 -0.49 -12.76 -1.37
N GLN A 63 0.77 -12.82 -1.80
CA GLN A 63 1.79 -13.71 -1.20
C GLN A 63 2.05 -13.38 0.28
N LEU A 64 2.10 -12.09 0.64
CA LEU A 64 2.31 -11.65 2.02
C LEU A 64 1.14 -12.04 2.94
N ILE A 65 -0.10 -11.76 2.52
CA ILE A 65 -1.29 -12.17 3.29
C ILE A 65 -1.31 -13.69 3.44
N SER A 66 -0.95 -14.44 2.39
CA SER A 66 -0.84 -15.90 2.41
C SER A 66 0.22 -16.42 3.38
N SER A 67 1.36 -15.74 3.54
CA SER A 67 2.44 -16.19 4.41
C SER A 67 2.22 -15.84 5.89
N MET A 68 1.46 -14.78 6.19
CA MET A 68 1.19 -14.36 7.56
C MET A 68 0.39 -15.39 8.38
N LYS A 69 0.82 -15.60 9.64
CA LYS A 69 0.14 -16.38 10.68
C LYS A 69 0.29 -15.66 12.04
N PRO A 70 -0.82 -15.22 12.69
CA PRO A 70 -2.20 -15.26 12.20
C PRO A 70 -2.41 -14.37 10.97
N LYS A 71 -3.53 -14.56 10.26
CA LYS A 71 -3.92 -13.67 9.17
C LYS A 71 -4.17 -12.26 9.69
N PRO A 72 -3.90 -11.22 8.88
CA PRO A 72 -4.24 -9.85 9.27
C PRO A 72 -5.74 -9.70 9.41
N ASN A 73 -6.19 -9.00 10.46
CA ASN A 73 -7.62 -8.72 10.64
C ASN A 73 -8.15 -7.74 9.59
N ALA A 74 -7.31 -6.81 9.14
CA ALA A 74 -7.66 -5.82 8.13
C ALA A 74 -6.43 -5.38 7.33
N VAL A 75 -6.65 -5.00 6.08
CA VAL A 75 -5.70 -4.27 5.23
C VAL A 75 -6.24 -2.86 5.02
N VAL A 76 -5.45 -1.86 5.39
CA VAL A 76 -5.74 -0.46 5.10
C VAL A 76 -4.89 -0.04 3.91
N TYR A 77 -5.51 0.51 2.86
CA TYR A 77 -4.84 0.84 1.60
C TYR A 77 -5.27 2.21 1.08
N ASP A 78 -4.43 2.85 0.27
CA ASP A 78 -4.73 4.16 -0.32
C ASP A 78 -5.91 4.07 -1.32
N SER A 79 -6.84 5.02 -1.25
CA SER A 79 -8.02 5.07 -2.13
C SER A 79 -7.71 5.10 -3.63
N CYS A 80 -6.53 5.56 -4.03
CA CYS A 80 -6.04 5.54 -5.41
C CYS A 80 -5.62 4.15 -5.89
N THR A 81 -5.63 3.14 -5.01
CA THR A 81 -5.31 1.74 -5.33
C THR A 81 -6.52 0.81 -5.12
N PRO A 82 -7.67 1.06 -5.78
CA PRO A 82 -8.91 0.34 -5.50
C PRO A 82 -8.83 -1.17 -5.74
N TRP A 83 -7.93 -1.64 -6.63
CA TRP A 83 -7.71 -3.06 -6.93
C TRP A 83 -7.23 -3.88 -5.73
N ILE A 84 -6.68 -3.24 -4.68
CA ILE A 84 -6.27 -3.92 -3.44
C ILE A 84 -7.45 -4.60 -2.75
N LEU A 85 -8.66 -4.06 -2.90
CA LEU A 85 -9.87 -4.67 -2.37
C LEU A 85 -10.10 -6.09 -2.94
N ASP A 86 -9.84 -6.28 -4.23
CA ASP A 86 -10.01 -7.57 -4.90
C ASP A 86 -8.94 -8.58 -4.49
N VAL A 87 -7.74 -8.10 -4.13
CA VAL A 87 -6.72 -8.96 -3.49
C VAL A 87 -7.20 -9.43 -2.12
N CYS A 88 -7.70 -8.52 -1.28
CA CYS A 88 -8.14 -8.85 0.08
C CYS A 88 -9.35 -9.80 0.10
N ARG A 89 -10.29 -9.64 -0.85
CA ARG A 89 -11.47 -10.51 -1.01
C ARG A 89 -11.14 -11.99 -1.21
N LYS A 90 -9.94 -12.32 -1.68
CA LYS A 90 -9.47 -13.70 -1.85
C LYS A 90 -9.19 -14.40 -0.51
N TYR A 91 -9.14 -13.66 0.60
CA TYR A 91 -8.72 -14.14 1.91
C TYR A 91 -9.86 -14.01 2.95
N PRO A 92 -10.58 -15.11 3.27
CA PRO A 92 -11.63 -15.09 4.28
C PRO A 92 -11.12 -14.58 5.64
N GLY A 93 -11.89 -13.70 6.27
CA GLY A 93 -11.55 -13.11 7.57
C GLY A 93 -10.60 -11.92 7.51
N VAL A 94 -10.10 -11.54 6.32
CA VAL A 94 -9.33 -10.32 6.12
C VAL A 94 -10.27 -9.19 5.69
N ALA A 95 -10.48 -8.20 6.56
CA ALA A 95 -11.20 -6.99 6.19
C ALA A 95 -10.33 -6.08 5.29
N ALA A 96 -10.96 -5.17 4.56
CA ALA A 96 -10.27 -4.17 3.76
C ALA A 96 -10.88 -2.80 4.02
N ALA A 97 -10.03 -1.78 4.17
CA ALA A 97 -10.46 -0.40 4.41
C ALA A 97 -9.67 0.55 3.51
N SER A 98 -10.39 1.35 2.73
CA SER A 98 -9.79 2.40 1.92
C SER A 98 -9.50 3.63 2.80
N PHE A 99 -8.31 4.20 2.64
CA PHE A 99 -7.86 5.41 3.31
C PHE A 99 -7.64 6.52 2.28
N PHE A 100 -8.35 7.62 2.45
CA PHE A 100 -8.28 8.77 1.55
C PHE A 100 -7.20 9.73 2.05
N THR A 101 -6.06 9.76 1.34
CA THR A 101 -4.93 10.65 1.65
C THR A 101 -5.16 12.10 1.23
N GLN A 102 -6.14 12.34 0.36
CA GLN A 102 -6.51 13.66 -0.15
C GLN A 102 -7.65 14.30 0.65
N CYS A 103 -7.74 15.64 0.61
CA CYS A 103 -8.78 16.37 1.32
C CYS A 103 -10.19 16.05 0.80
N SER A 104 -11.20 16.24 1.66
CA SER A 104 -12.60 15.92 1.33
C SER A 104 -13.10 16.64 0.08
N THR A 105 -12.62 17.86 -0.19
CA THR A 105 -12.96 18.63 -1.41
C THR A 105 -12.49 17.92 -2.67
N VAL A 106 -11.26 17.40 -2.69
CA VAL A 106 -10.74 16.66 -3.87
C VAL A 106 -11.55 15.38 -4.08
N ASN A 107 -11.85 14.66 -3.00
CA ASN A 107 -12.69 13.45 -3.07
C ASN A 107 -14.11 13.76 -3.59
N ALA A 108 -14.70 14.89 -3.18
CA ALA A 108 -15.99 15.34 -3.68
C ALA A 108 -15.94 15.60 -5.19
N ILE A 109 -14.89 16.26 -5.69
CA ILE A 109 -14.69 16.48 -7.13
C ILE A 109 -14.63 15.14 -7.87
N TYR A 110 -13.87 14.16 -7.37
CA TYR A 110 -13.81 12.82 -7.99
C TYR A 110 -15.17 12.12 -7.99
N ILE A 111 -15.93 12.20 -6.90
CA ILE A 111 -17.27 11.61 -6.82
C ILE A 111 -18.20 12.24 -7.84
N HIS A 112 -18.19 13.57 -7.98
CA HIS A 112 -18.99 14.27 -8.99
C HIS A 112 -18.56 13.89 -10.40
N PHE A 113 -17.26 13.88 -10.69
CA PHE A 113 -16.74 13.46 -12.00
C PHE A 113 -17.18 12.03 -12.37
N LEU A 114 -17.12 11.09 -11.43
CA LEU A 114 -17.48 9.69 -11.67
C LEU A 114 -18.99 9.44 -11.75
N ARG A 115 -19.82 10.28 -11.13
CA ARG A 115 -21.28 10.11 -11.09
C ARG A 115 -22.02 10.90 -12.16
N GLY A 116 -21.34 11.81 -12.87
CA GLY A 116 -21.97 12.76 -13.80
C GLY A 116 -22.78 13.83 -13.07
#